data_AF-A0A2E8CJ76-F1
#
_entry.id   AF-A0A2E8CJ76-F1
#
_cell.length_a   1.000
_cell.length_b   1.000
_cell.length_c   1.000
_cell.angle_alpha   90.00
_cell.angle_beta   90.00
_cell.angle_gamma   90.00
#
_symmetry.space_group_name_H-M   'P 1'
#
loop_
_entity.id
_entity.type
_entity.pdbx_description
1 polymer ?
#
loop_
_entity_poly.entity_id
_entity_poly.type
_entity_poly.pdbx_seq_one_letter_code
_entity_poly.pdbx_strand_id
1 'polypeptide(L)'
;MSWIIYQIRLDEDPFAMNIFSWSKFYDFKELYEYHGHFDLSGGSSRGLTTFNGQEGYPHSDGGFRLRSTPGGRLSFSSIPLKLSIENLSCPLFKGEIGCYFVRVRVGSSLWDYIGKSAELKRGISDRLREHLIKVAGTSEIHHVTPTKKFSKLHYDLKQTFSIDPNTAEFFDQHVQLAFIKVNREAKPHIQQQHVSKIEGMALAQYRQIKGHFPNLNDTDETKGLDGLKALITSA
;
A
#
# COMPACT_ATOMS: atom_id res chain seq x y z
N MET A 1 28.78 12.31 25.98
CA MET A 1 28.55 13.38 24.98
C MET A 1 28.70 12.81 23.56
N SER A 2 27.69 12.12 23.04
CA SER A 2 27.72 11.65 21.64
C SER A 2 26.31 11.35 21.10
N TRP A 3 25.35 12.22 21.40
CA TRP A 3 24.01 12.18 20.81
C TRP A 3 23.72 13.37 19.89
N ILE A 4 24.65 14.34 19.80
CA ILE A 4 24.45 15.61 19.08
C ILE A 4 24.91 15.54 17.61
N ILE A 5 25.70 14.55 17.21
CA ILE A 5 26.30 14.52 15.86
C ILE A 5 25.36 13.89 14.80
N TYR A 6 24.33 13.13 15.20
CA TYR A 6 23.38 12.55 14.24
C TYR A 6 22.26 13.49 13.80
N GLN A 7 22.22 14.70 14.35
CA GLN A 7 21.14 15.67 14.10
C GLN A 7 21.52 16.76 13.08
N ILE A 8 22.72 16.71 12.48
CA ILE A 8 23.29 17.81 11.68
C ILE A 8 23.32 17.52 10.15
N ARG A 9 22.67 16.46 9.65
CA ARG A 9 22.64 16.18 8.19
C ARG A 9 21.28 15.72 7.64
N LEU A 10 20.19 16.29 8.12
CA LEU A 10 18.86 16.06 7.51
C LEU A 10 18.18 17.34 6.98
N ASP A 11 18.83 18.49 7.10
CA ASP A 11 18.22 19.79 6.76
C ASP A 11 18.51 20.30 5.32
N GLU A 12 19.21 19.54 4.48
CA GLU A 12 19.59 19.98 3.12
C GLU A 12 18.99 19.17 1.96
N ASP A 13 18.01 18.30 2.22
CA ASP A 13 17.23 17.66 1.14
C ASP A 13 15.73 17.91 1.34
N PRO A 14 15.07 18.74 0.52
CA PRO A 14 13.62 18.95 0.57
C PRO A 14 12.82 17.67 0.24
N PHE A 15 13.48 16.58 -0.17
CA PHE A 15 12.90 15.25 -0.39
C PHE A 15 13.24 14.23 0.70
N ALA A 16 14.01 14.59 1.73
CA ALA A 16 14.28 13.71 2.86
C ALA A 16 13.02 13.59 3.74
N MET A 17 12.13 12.66 3.39
CA MET A 17 11.13 12.21 4.34
C MET A 17 11.83 11.72 5.60
N ASN A 18 11.45 12.30 6.73
CA ASN A 18 12.03 12.00 8.03
C ASN A 18 11.85 10.51 8.31
N ILE A 19 12.97 9.77 8.26
CA ILE A 19 13.01 8.32 8.51
C ILE A 19 12.38 8.10 9.88
N PHE A 20 11.48 7.12 10.01
CA PHE A 20 10.69 6.84 11.21
C PHE A 20 9.49 7.76 11.51
N SER A 21 9.06 8.62 10.57
CA SER A 21 7.79 9.33 10.67
C SER A 21 6.77 8.83 9.64
N TRP A 22 5.49 8.87 10.00
CA TRP A 22 4.41 8.66 9.04
C TRP A 22 4.31 9.88 8.13
N SER A 23 4.21 9.64 6.82
CA SER A 23 3.83 10.66 5.87
C SER A 23 2.41 11.18 6.12
N LYS A 24 2.05 12.31 5.51
CA LYS A 24 0.63 12.61 5.26
C LYS A 24 -0.02 11.47 4.48
N PHE A 25 -1.35 11.41 4.50
CA PHE A 25 -2.07 10.65 3.47
C PHE A 25 -1.87 11.35 2.13
N TYR A 26 -1.40 10.58 1.16
CA TYR A 26 -1.37 10.93 -0.24
C TYR A 26 -2.60 10.36 -0.92
N ASP A 27 -3.17 11.12 -1.85
CA ASP A 27 -4.16 10.59 -2.78
C ASP A 27 -3.50 9.57 -3.70
N PHE A 28 -4.28 8.58 -4.16
CA PHE A 28 -3.76 7.52 -5.02
C PHE A 28 -2.95 8.05 -6.21
N LYS A 29 -3.46 9.07 -6.91
CA LYS A 29 -2.81 9.72 -8.07
C LYS A 29 -1.47 10.38 -7.77
N GLU A 30 -1.16 10.70 -6.51
CA GLU A 30 0.16 11.21 -6.14
C GLU A 30 1.23 10.10 -6.25
N LEU A 31 0.84 8.83 -6.17
CA LEU A 31 1.75 7.68 -6.09
C LEU A 31 1.63 6.74 -7.29
N TYR A 32 0.39 6.41 -7.67
CA TYR A 32 0.08 5.36 -8.64
C TYR A 32 -0.82 5.88 -9.75
N GLU A 33 -0.84 5.15 -10.85
CA GLU A 33 -1.89 5.19 -11.86
C GLU A 33 -2.52 3.81 -11.97
N TYR A 34 -3.83 3.78 -12.19
CA TYR A 34 -4.55 2.56 -12.52
C TYR A 34 -5.05 2.63 -13.97
N HIS A 35 -4.75 1.58 -14.74
CA HIS A 35 -5.06 1.49 -16.17
C HIS A 35 -6.05 0.34 -16.48
N GLY A 36 -6.67 -0.24 -15.44
CA GLY A 36 -7.48 -1.44 -15.58
C GLY A 36 -6.63 -2.72 -15.59
N HIS A 37 -7.26 -3.87 -15.37
CA HIS A 37 -6.52 -5.13 -15.20
C HIS A 37 -6.14 -5.81 -16.52
N PHE A 38 -6.80 -5.48 -17.63
CA PHE A 38 -6.48 -5.99 -18.96
C PHE A 38 -5.58 -5.02 -19.73
N ASP A 39 -4.58 -5.59 -20.40
CA ASP A 39 -3.68 -4.89 -21.28
C ASP A 39 -4.28 -4.70 -22.66
N LEU A 40 -4.77 -3.48 -22.89
CA LEU A 40 -5.32 -3.07 -24.19
C LEU A 40 -4.23 -2.79 -25.23
N SER A 41 -2.96 -2.67 -24.82
CA SER A 41 -1.84 -2.38 -25.72
C SER A 41 -1.29 -3.63 -26.42
N GLY A 42 -1.67 -4.82 -25.96
CA GLY A 42 -1.22 -6.10 -26.50
C GLY A 42 0.22 -6.47 -26.13
N GLY A 43 0.83 -5.81 -25.14
CA GLY A 43 2.19 -6.09 -24.68
C GLY A 43 2.31 -7.23 -23.66
N SER A 44 1.19 -7.66 -23.07
CA SER A 44 1.17 -8.70 -22.05
C SER A 44 1.44 -10.07 -22.65
N SER A 45 2.38 -10.79 -22.03
CA SER A 45 2.68 -12.19 -22.35
C SER A 45 1.84 -13.19 -21.55
N ARG A 46 0.85 -12.73 -20.78
CA ARG A 46 -0.04 -13.61 -19.99
C ARG A 46 -1.05 -14.29 -20.93
N GLY A 47 -1.71 -15.34 -20.43
CA GLY A 47 -2.78 -16.01 -21.18
C GLY A 47 -4.05 -15.17 -21.25
N LEU A 48 -4.82 -15.34 -22.32
CA LEU A 48 -6.15 -14.76 -22.47
C LEU A 48 -7.05 -15.25 -21.33
N THR A 49 -7.80 -14.34 -20.70
CA THR A 49 -8.65 -14.64 -19.54
C THR A 49 -9.96 -13.89 -19.65
N THR A 50 -11.05 -14.51 -19.19
CA THR A 50 -12.35 -13.85 -19.05
C THR A 50 -12.57 -13.43 -17.60
N PHE A 51 -12.93 -12.17 -17.36
CA PHE A 51 -13.27 -11.63 -16.05
C PHE A 51 -14.42 -10.64 -16.17
N ASN A 52 -15.46 -10.78 -15.34
CA ASN A 52 -16.68 -9.96 -15.39
C ASN A 52 -17.29 -9.80 -16.80
N GLY A 53 -17.24 -10.87 -17.61
CA GLY A 53 -17.78 -10.89 -18.98
C GLY A 53 -16.91 -10.18 -20.02
N GLN A 54 -15.75 -9.66 -19.63
CA GLN A 54 -14.74 -9.11 -20.55
C GLN A 54 -13.62 -10.12 -20.75
N GLU A 55 -13.15 -10.24 -21.98
CA GLU A 55 -12.02 -11.09 -22.34
C GLU A 55 -10.80 -10.20 -22.67
N GLY A 56 -9.64 -10.57 -22.13
CA GLY A 56 -8.42 -9.83 -22.38
C GLY A 56 -7.18 -10.49 -21.80
N TYR A 57 -6.03 -9.89 -22.08
CA TYR A 57 -4.73 -10.32 -21.55
C TYR A 57 -4.42 -9.56 -20.26
N PRO A 58 -4.35 -10.20 -19.09
CA PRO A 58 -4.14 -9.48 -17.85
C PRO A 58 -2.76 -8.81 -17.79
N HIS A 59 -2.68 -7.64 -17.18
CA HIS A 59 -1.41 -7.03 -16.78
C HIS A 59 -0.68 -7.89 -15.75
N SER A 60 0.65 -7.93 -15.81
CA SER A 60 1.48 -8.64 -14.82
C SER A 60 1.54 -7.91 -13.47
N ASP A 61 1.39 -6.59 -13.51
CA ASP A 61 1.34 -5.66 -12.37
C ASP A 61 -0.09 -5.26 -11.99
N GLY A 62 -1.08 -6.03 -12.43
CA GLY A 62 -2.45 -5.82 -11.97
C GLY A 62 -3.15 -4.59 -12.53
N GLY A 63 -2.54 -3.85 -13.46
CA GLY A 63 -3.04 -2.57 -13.92
C GLY A 63 -2.42 -1.36 -13.21
N PHE A 64 -1.58 -1.59 -12.20
CA PHE A 64 -1.06 -0.55 -11.31
C PHE A 64 0.36 -0.13 -11.68
N ARG A 65 0.53 1.14 -12.00
CA ARG A 65 1.83 1.76 -12.27
C ARG A 65 2.25 2.65 -11.11
N LEU A 66 3.36 2.35 -10.44
CA LEU A 66 4.00 3.31 -9.53
C LEU A 66 4.63 4.44 -10.38
N ARG A 67 4.23 5.69 -10.15
CA ARG A 67 4.62 6.84 -10.98
C ARG A 67 6.13 7.06 -11.01
N SER A 68 6.81 6.86 -9.88
CA SER A 68 8.26 7.02 -9.78
C SER A 68 9.07 5.93 -10.50
N THR A 69 8.43 4.88 -11.02
CA THR A 69 9.17 3.80 -11.67
C THR A 69 9.52 4.25 -13.09
N PRO A 70 10.81 4.42 -13.42
CA PRO A 70 11.21 4.81 -14.76
C PRO A 70 10.81 3.72 -15.77
N GLY A 71 10.61 4.12 -17.03
CA GLY A 71 10.22 3.23 -18.12
C GLY A 71 11.14 2.00 -18.31
N GLY A 72 10.67 1.00 -19.05
CA GLY A 72 11.40 -0.26 -19.29
C GLY A 72 10.49 -1.37 -19.85
N ARG A 73 10.79 -2.66 -19.58
CA ARG A 73 9.88 -3.79 -19.87
C ARG A 73 8.73 -3.85 -18.84
N LEU A 74 8.00 -2.76 -18.69
CA LEU A 74 6.85 -2.64 -17.80
C LEU A 74 5.59 -2.48 -18.65
N SER A 75 4.44 -2.90 -18.12
CA SER A 75 3.13 -2.85 -18.79
C SER A 75 2.79 -1.49 -19.42
N PHE A 76 3.35 -0.39 -18.90
CA PHE A 76 2.96 0.98 -19.24
C PHE A 76 4.11 1.84 -19.76
N SER A 77 5.20 1.22 -20.25
CA SER A 77 6.39 1.97 -20.64
C SER A 77 6.21 2.87 -21.87
N SER A 78 5.24 2.55 -22.73
CA SER A 78 4.83 3.35 -23.89
C SER A 78 3.78 4.41 -23.56
N ILE A 79 3.19 4.37 -22.36
CA ILE A 79 2.12 5.28 -21.94
C ILE A 79 2.76 6.43 -21.14
N PRO A 80 2.57 7.70 -21.53
CA PRO A 80 3.00 8.84 -20.71
C PRO A 80 2.30 8.85 -19.35
N LEU A 81 2.94 9.42 -18.33
CA LEU A 81 2.28 9.65 -17.04
C LEU A 81 1.13 10.66 -17.23
N LYS A 82 -0.02 10.42 -16.59
CA LYS A 82 -1.16 11.35 -16.54
C LYS A 82 -0.74 12.70 -15.94
N LEU A 83 0.10 12.64 -14.91
CA LEU A 83 0.76 13.80 -14.28
C LEU A 83 2.26 13.55 -14.26
N SER A 84 3.04 14.46 -14.83
CA SER A 84 4.49 14.33 -14.85
C SER A 84 5.09 14.39 -13.42
N ILE A 85 6.29 13.83 -13.24
CA ILE A 85 6.97 13.83 -11.94
C ILE A 85 7.39 15.24 -11.53
N GLU A 86 7.69 16.09 -12.51
CA GLU A 86 8.04 17.51 -12.30
C GLU A 86 6.83 18.30 -11.77
N ASN A 87 5.64 18.02 -12.30
CA ASN A 87 4.41 18.69 -11.88
C ASN A 87 3.87 18.15 -10.55
N LEU A 88 4.05 16.85 -10.29
CA LEU A 88 3.62 16.22 -9.05
C LEU A 88 4.61 15.14 -8.66
N SER A 89 5.49 15.45 -7.71
CA SER A 89 6.49 14.49 -7.22
C SER A 89 5.82 13.23 -6.66
N CYS A 90 6.45 12.07 -6.89
CA CYS A 90 6.02 10.78 -6.34
C CYS A 90 6.90 10.42 -5.14
N PRO A 91 6.38 10.47 -3.89
CA PRO A 91 7.19 10.31 -2.69
C PRO A 91 7.50 8.86 -2.33
N LEU A 92 7.11 7.88 -3.15
CA LEU A 92 7.43 6.47 -2.97
C LEU A 92 8.23 5.97 -4.17
N PHE A 93 9.33 5.27 -3.91
CA PHE A 93 10.19 4.65 -4.91
C PHE A 93 10.23 3.12 -4.76
N LYS A 94 10.53 2.45 -5.87
CA LYS A 94 10.68 1.00 -5.90
C LYS A 94 11.82 0.54 -4.98
N GLY A 95 11.57 -0.50 -4.19
CA GLY A 95 12.56 -1.07 -3.26
C GLY A 95 12.69 -0.31 -1.94
N GLU A 96 11.91 0.74 -1.72
CA GLU A 96 11.78 1.34 -0.40
C GLU A 96 11.04 0.41 0.55
N ILE A 97 11.57 0.27 1.76
CA ILE A 97 11.06 -0.63 2.80
C ILE A 97 10.48 0.18 3.96
N GLY A 98 9.58 -0.44 4.73
CA GLY A 98 8.88 0.25 5.80
C GLY A 98 7.47 -0.28 6.04
N CYS A 99 6.64 0.56 6.65
CA CYS A 99 5.22 0.27 6.85
C CYS A 99 4.38 1.20 5.98
N TYR A 100 3.19 0.72 5.62
CA TYR A 100 2.25 1.46 4.80
C TYR A 100 0.84 1.33 5.37
N PHE A 101 0.02 2.30 5.04
CA PHE A 101 -1.36 2.43 5.43
C PHE A 101 -2.18 2.59 4.15
N VAL A 102 -3.12 1.67 3.90
CA VAL A 102 -4.13 1.81 2.85
C VAL A 102 -5.45 2.23 3.48
N ARG A 103 -6.06 3.28 2.93
CA ARG A 103 -7.37 3.76 3.34
C ARG A 103 -8.29 3.82 2.13
N VAL A 104 -9.45 3.20 2.24
CA VAL A 104 -10.55 3.29 1.27
C VAL A 104 -11.71 4.02 1.95
N ARG A 105 -12.23 5.10 1.35
CA ARG A 105 -13.35 5.87 1.91
C ARG A 105 -14.45 6.06 0.87
N VAL A 106 -15.65 5.59 1.18
CA VAL A 106 -16.84 5.78 0.35
C VAL A 106 -17.99 6.22 1.24
N GLY A 107 -18.54 7.42 1.00
CA GLY A 107 -19.55 8.01 1.87
C GLY A 107 -19.05 8.13 3.32
N SER A 108 -19.83 7.60 4.26
CA SER A 108 -19.44 7.51 5.68
C SER A 108 -18.62 6.25 6.02
N SER A 109 -18.49 5.31 5.09
CA SER A 109 -17.75 4.07 5.30
C SER A 109 -16.25 4.27 5.09
N LEU A 110 -15.48 3.62 5.96
CA LEU A 110 -14.03 3.69 5.98
C LEU A 110 -13.46 2.28 6.12
N TRP A 111 -12.52 1.93 5.24
CA TRP A 111 -11.76 0.70 5.34
C TRP A 111 -10.28 0.99 5.39
N ASP A 112 -9.64 0.54 6.46
CA ASP A 112 -8.24 0.80 6.77
C ASP A 112 -7.46 -0.54 6.79
N TYR A 113 -6.25 -0.52 6.25
CA TYR A 113 -5.27 -1.58 6.30
C TYR A 113 -3.91 -0.99 6.70
N ILE A 114 -3.20 -1.64 7.62
CA ILE A 114 -1.80 -1.34 7.92
C ILE A 114 -0.98 -2.59 7.64
N GLY A 115 0.13 -2.43 6.93
CA GLY A 115 1.03 -3.55 6.68
C GLY A 115 2.48 -3.08 6.52
N LYS A 116 3.35 -4.06 6.26
CA LYS A 116 4.79 -3.82 6.12
C LYS A 116 5.42 -4.46 4.90
N SER A 117 6.62 -3.97 4.56
CA SER A 117 7.53 -4.64 3.63
C SER A 117 8.98 -4.40 4.05
N ALA A 118 9.73 -5.49 4.22
CA ALA A 118 11.18 -5.49 4.41
C ALA A 118 11.93 -6.08 3.19
N GLU A 119 11.22 -6.30 2.09
CA GLU A 119 11.78 -6.90 0.87
C GLU A 119 12.54 -5.83 0.06
N LEU A 120 13.82 -6.07 -0.24
CA LEU A 120 14.71 -5.01 -0.73
C LEU A 120 14.57 -4.67 -2.23
N LYS A 121 14.07 -5.60 -3.05
CA LYS A 121 14.03 -5.45 -4.51
C LYS A 121 12.85 -4.61 -4.97
N ARG A 122 11.70 -4.75 -4.32
CA ARG A 122 10.43 -4.13 -4.70
C ARG A 122 9.77 -3.43 -3.52
N GLY A 123 9.96 -3.90 -2.29
CA GLY A 123 9.64 -3.15 -1.08
C GLY A 123 8.15 -2.92 -0.88
N ILE A 124 7.81 -1.74 -0.33
CA ILE A 124 6.44 -1.30 -0.04
C ILE A 124 5.59 -1.38 -1.31
N SER A 125 6.14 -0.98 -2.45
CA SER A 125 5.38 -0.85 -3.70
C SER A 125 4.76 -2.16 -4.19
N ASP A 126 5.43 -3.29 -3.98
CA ASP A 126 4.94 -4.62 -4.39
C ASP A 126 3.80 -5.09 -3.49
N ARG A 127 3.95 -4.89 -2.18
CA ARG A 127 2.93 -5.23 -1.19
C ARG A 127 1.70 -4.36 -1.37
N LEU A 128 1.87 -3.06 -1.59
CA LEU A 128 0.78 -2.16 -1.96
C LEU A 128 0.07 -2.66 -3.20
N ARG A 129 0.79 -3.04 -4.27
CA ARG A 129 0.17 -3.58 -5.49
C ARG A 129 -0.70 -4.80 -5.20
N GLU A 130 -0.24 -5.76 -4.41
CA GLU A 130 -1.08 -6.90 -4.01
C GLU A 130 -2.37 -6.46 -3.29
N HIS A 131 -2.28 -5.48 -2.39
CA HIS A 131 -3.45 -4.95 -1.69
C HIS A 131 -4.38 -4.17 -2.62
N LEU A 132 -3.83 -3.39 -3.55
CA LEU A 132 -4.61 -2.65 -4.54
C LEU A 132 -5.32 -3.60 -5.52
N ILE A 133 -4.71 -4.71 -5.91
CA ILE A 133 -5.38 -5.81 -6.65
C ILE A 133 -6.55 -6.37 -5.83
N LYS A 134 -6.35 -6.59 -4.52
CA LYS A 134 -7.44 -7.01 -3.62
C LYS A 134 -8.51 -5.94 -3.47
N VAL A 135 -8.19 -4.64 -3.55
CA VAL A 135 -9.16 -3.55 -3.54
C VAL A 135 -9.93 -3.48 -4.86
N ALA A 136 -9.26 -3.70 -6.01
CA ALA A 136 -9.88 -3.70 -7.34
C ALA A 136 -10.77 -4.94 -7.58
N GLY A 137 -10.59 -6.01 -6.81
CA GLY A 137 -11.38 -7.24 -6.95
C GLY A 137 -10.88 -8.15 -8.05
N THR A 138 -9.67 -7.90 -8.53
CA THR A 138 -9.02 -8.60 -9.63
C THR A 138 -8.06 -9.69 -9.13
N SER A 139 -8.22 -10.09 -7.87
CA SER A 139 -7.43 -11.12 -7.19
C SER A 139 -7.30 -12.44 -7.97
N GLU A 140 -8.41 -12.94 -8.50
CA GLU A 140 -8.48 -14.24 -9.21
C GLU A 140 -7.57 -14.26 -10.45
N ILE A 141 -7.54 -13.15 -11.20
CA ILE A 141 -6.76 -13.05 -12.44
C ILE A 141 -5.29 -12.69 -12.19
N HIS A 142 -4.93 -12.22 -10.99
CA HIS A 142 -3.55 -11.86 -10.66
C HIS A 142 -2.89 -12.80 -9.64
N HIS A 143 -3.50 -13.96 -9.38
CA HIS A 143 -2.99 -14.97 -8.43
C HIS A 143 -2.73 -14.40 -7.03
N VAL A 144 -3.53 -13.43 -6.62
CA VAL A 144 -3.51 -12.85 -5.28
C VAL A 144 -4.69 -13.40 -4.52
N THR A 145 -4.48 -14.06 -3.39
CA THR A 145 -5.60 -14.57 -2.57
C THR A 145 -6.26 -13.42 -1.81
N PRO A 146 -7.54 -13.10 -2.04
CA PRO A 146 -8.24 -12.10 -1.25
C PRO A 146 -8.52 -12.66 0.14
N THR A 147 -8.51 -11.79 1.14
CA THR A 147 -8.97 -12.20 2.46
C THR A 147 -10.48 -12.05 2.60
N LYS A 148 -11.08 -12.66 3.63
CA LYS A 148 -12.51 -12.49 3.94
C LYS A 148 -12.88 -11.01 4.11
N LYS A 149 -11.97 -10.19 4.67
CA LYS A 149 -12.19 -8.75 4.85
C LYS A 149 -12.16 -7.98 3.54
N PHE A 150 -11.25 -8.32 2.62
CA PHE A 150 -11.27 -7.76 1.27
C PHE A 150 -12.51 -8.23 0.48
N SER A 151 -12.90 -9.51 0.57
CA SER A 151 -14.15 -10.00 -0.02
C SER A 151 -15.38 -9.27 0.52
N LYS A 152 -15.41 -8.94 1.82
CA LYS A 152 -16.47 -8.12 2.41
C LYS A 152 -16.45 -6.69 1.89
N LEU A 153 -15.27 -6.05 1.77
CA LEU A 153 -15.16 -4.73 1.14
C LEU A 153 -15.77 -4.75 -0.27
N HIS A 154 -15.47 -5.77 -1.07
CA HIS A 154 -16.06 -5.93 -2.42
C HIS A 154 -17.58 -6.04 -2.40
N TYR A 155 -18.09 -6.89 -1.51
CA TYR A 155 -19.53 -7.04 -1.32
C TYR A 155 -20.16 -5.70 -0.95
N ASP A 156 -19.59 -4.97 0.02
CA ASP A 156 -20.12 -3.69 0.47
C ASP A 156 -20.08 -2.64 -0.65
N LEU A 157 -18.98 -2.52 -1.40
CA LEU A 157 -18.86 -1.59 -2.54
C LEU A 157 -19.90 -1.87 -3.63
N LYS A 158 -20.08 -3.13 -4.01
CA LYS A 158 -21.00 -3.51 -5.08
C LYS A 158 -22.47 -3.44 -4.64
N GLN A 159 -22.79 -3.98 -3.48
CA GLN A 159 -24.18 -4.15 -3.03
C GLN A 159 -24.74 -2.93 -2.32
N THR A 160 -23.92 -2.25 -1.52
CA THR A 160 -24.37 -1.09 -0.72
C THR A 160 -24.19 0.21 -1.47
N PHE A 161 -23.09 0.36 -2.22
CA PHE A 161 -22.74 1.62 -2.89
C PHE A 161 -22.93 1.58 -4.40
N SER A 162 -23.16 0.41 -5.00
CA SER A 162 -23.25 0.24 -6.47
C SER A 162 -22.02 0.78 -7.21
N ILE A 163 -20.84 0.62 -6.61
CA ILE A 163 -19.56 1.07 -7.15
C ILE A 163 -18.76 -0.12 -7.67
N ASP A 164 -18.17 0.03 -8.86
CA ASP A 164 -17.14 -0.87 -9.37
C ASP A 164 -15.74 -0.37 -8.98
N PRO A 165 -15.02 -1.08 -8.09
CA PRO A 165 -13.68 -0.67 -7.68
C PRO A 165 -12.60 -0.91 -8.75
N ASN A 166 -12.92 -1.61 -9.83
CA ASN A 166 -11.99 -1.89 -10.93
C ASN A 166 -11.95 -0.72 -11.95
N THR A 167 -11.91 0.53 -11.47
CA THR A 167 -11.89 1.74 -12.31
C THR A 167 -10.84 2.73 -11.81
N ALA A 168 -10.27 3.55 -12.71
CA ALA A 168 -9.27 4.55 -12.32
C ALA A 168 -9.87 5.61 -11.40
N GLU A 169 -11.11 6.01 -11.72
CA GLU A 169 -11.91 7.00 -10.99
C GLU A 169 -12.12 6.56 -9.54
N PHE A 170 -12.41 5.28 -9.30
CA PHE A 170 -12.55 4.76 -7.95
C PHE A 170 -11.29 4.97 -7.12
N PHE A 171 -10.12 4.59 -7.67
CA PHE A 171 -8.85 4.73 -6.95
C PHE A 171 -8.51 6.20 -6.69
N ASP A 172 -8.67 7.06 -7.69
CA ASP A 172 -8.35 8.48 -7.59
C ASP A 172 -9.24 9.22 -6.57
N GLN A 173 -10.49 8.76 -6.37
CA GLN A 173 -11.45 9.41 -5.46
C GLN A 173 -11.51 8.79 -4.06
N HIS A 174 -11.28 7.49 -3.95
CA HIS A 174 -11.61 6.74 -2.73
C HIS A 174 -10.41 6.13 -2.03
N VAL A 175 -9.24 6.06 -2.68
CA VAL A 175 -8.05 5.40 -2.12
C VAL A 175 -6.98 6.41 -1.73
N GLN A 176 -6.53 6.31 -0.49
CA GLN A 176 -5.44 7.12 0.06
C GLN A 176 -4.39 6.20 0.69
N LEU A 177 -3.14 6.65 0.62
CA LEU A 177 -1.98 5.88 1.05
C LEU A 177 -1.08 6.74 1.94
N ALA A 178 -0.61 6.17 3.04
CA ALA A 178 0.46 6.77 3.85
C ALA A 178 1.54 5.74 4.12
N PHE A 179 2.76 6.17 4.41
CA PHE A 179 3.86 5.25 4.69
C PHE A 179 4.94 5.88 5.56
N ILE A 180 5.72 5.00 6.17
CA ILE A 180 6.90 5.28 6.97
C ILE A 180 8.04 4.48 6.35
N LYS A 181 9.10 5.18 5.94
CA LYS A 181 10.29 4.55 5.34
C LYS A 181 11.31 4.22 6.41
N VAL A 182 12.02 3.12 6.21
CA VAL A 182 13.15 2.69 7.06
C VAL A 182 14.46 2.83 6.29
N ASN A 183 15.52 3.21 7.02
CA ASN A 183 16.86 3.37 6.46
C ASN A 183 17.35 2.06 5.80
N ARG A 184 17.67 2.14 4.50
CA ARG A 184 18.18 1.02 3.68
C ARG A 184 19.68 0.75 3.86
N GLU A 185 20.41 1.65 4.51
CA GLU A 185 21.84 1.48 4.79
C GLU A 185 22.10 0.60 6.02
N ALA A 186 21.08 0.38 6.85
CA ALA A 186 21.18 -0.52 7.99
C ALA A 186 21.37 -1.99 7.54
N LYS A 187 21.89 -2.85 8.42
CA LYS A 187 22.01 -4.29 8.11
C LYS A 187 20.62 -4.91 7.90
N PRO A 188 20.44 -5.91 7.01
CA PRO A 188 19.12 -6.48 6.69
C PRO A 188 18.30 -6.97 7.89
N HIS A 189 18.93 -7.60 8.88
CA HIS A 189 18.23 -8.04 10.10
C HIS A 189 17.72 -6.85 10.94
N ILE A 190 18.47 -5.74 10.99
CA ILE A 190 18.04 -4.51 11.68
C ILE A 190 16.86 -3.89 10.94
N GLN A 191 16.91 -3.85 9.62
CA GLN A 191 15.80 -3.35 8.80
C GLN A 191 14.52 -4.16 9.06
N GLN A 192 14.60 -5.49 9.03
CA GLN A 192 13.45 -6.36 9.27
C GLN A 192 12.87 -6.18 10.68
N GLN A 193 13.73 -6.01 11.68
CA GLN A 193 13.32 -5.71 13.06
C GLN A 193 12.65 -4.34 13.17
N HIS A 194 13.23 -3.30 12.57
CA HIS A 194 12.65 -1.95 12.56
C HIS A 194 11.27 -1.96 11.90
N VAL A 195 11.16 -2.54 10.71
CA VAL A 195 9.91 -2.62 9.97
C VAL A 195 8.83 -3.36 10.79
N SER A 196 9.19 -4.50 11.41
CA SER A 196 8.23 -5.25 12.24
C SER A 196 7.82 -4.51 13.52
N LYS A 197 8.76 -3.82 14.17
CA LYS A 197 8.49 -3.02 15.37
C LYS A 197 7.56 -1.86 15.07
N ILE A 198 7.81 -1.14 13.98
CA ILE A 198 6.99 0.01 13.55
C ILE A 198 5.57 -0.44 13.23
N GLU A 199 5.39 -1.55 12.51
CA GLU A 199 4.06 -2.09 12.21
C GLU A 199 3.30 -2.46 13.49
N GLY A 200 3.93 -3.21 14.40
CA GLY A 200 3.31 -3.60 15.66
C GLY A 200 2.89 -2.39 16.50
N MET A 201 3.74 -1.37 16.58
CA MET A 201 3.42 -0.11 17.26
C MET A 201 2.27 0.64 16.58
N ALA A 202 2.26 0.69 15.25
CA ALA A 202 1.19 1.35 14.49
C ALA A 202 -0.17 0.65 14.68
N LEU A 203 -0.20 -0.69 14.63
CA LEU A 203 -1.40 -1.49 14.88
C LEU A 203 -1.89 -1.33 16.32
N ALA A 204 -0.99 -1.34 17.31
CA ALA A 204 -1.33 -1.12 18.71
C ALA A 204 -1.92 0.28 18.94
N GLN A 205 -1.28 1.32 18.41
CA GLN A 205 -1.77 2.71 18.50
C GLN A 205 -3.12 2.87 17.80
N TYR A 206 -3.30 2.27 16.62
CA TYR A 206 -4.57 2.27 15.92
C TYR A 206 -5.68 1.66 16.77
N ARG A 207 -5.44 0.47 17.34
CA ARG A 207 -6.38 -0.21 18.25
C ARG A 207 -6.69 0.64 19.48
N GLN A 208 -5.71 1.29 20.08
CA GLN A 208 -5.91 2.16 21.23
C GLN A 208 -6.85 3.32 20.90
N ILE A 209 -6.67 3.97 19.74
CA ILE A 209 -7.46 5.13 19.33
C ILE A 209 -8.87 4.72 18.84
N LYS A 210 -8.98 3.61 18.09
CA LYS A 210 -10.23 3.20 17.41
C LYS A 210 -11.02 2.12 18.13
N GLY A 211 -10.44 1.49 19.14
CA GLY A 211 -11.03 0.35 19.86
C GLY A 211 -10.99 -0.98 19.10
N HIS A 212 -10.53 -1.00 17.85
CA HIS A 212 -10.44 -2.19 17.00
C HIS A 212 -9.22 -2.11 16.06
N PHE A 213 -8.80 -3.23 15.49
CA PHE A 213 -7.79 -3.26 14.42
C PHE A 213 -8.32 -2.67 13.11
N PRO A 214 -7.44 -2.24 12.18
CA PRO A 214 -7.89 -1.86 10.85
C PRO A 214 -8.74 -2.98 10.24
N ASN A 215 -9.87 -2.61 9.66
CA ASN A 215 -10.92 -3.55 9.31
C ASN A 215 -10.61 -4.37 8.05
N LEU A 216 -9.49 -4.12 7.37
CA LEU A 216 -8.92 -4.96 6.31
C LEU A 216 -7.79 -5.89 6.79
N ASN A 217 -7.25 -5.71 8.01
CA ASN A 217 -6.25 -6.61 8.58
C ASN A 217 -6.92 -7.88 9.14
N ASP A 218 -6.62 -9.05 8.59
CA ASP A 218 -7.22 -10.33 9.04
C ASP A 218 -6.82 -10.77 10.45
N THR A 219 -5.57 -10.51 10.82
CA THR A 219 -4.97 -11.05 12.05
C THR A 219 -4.83 -9.96 13.09
N ASP A 220 -5.20 -10.26 14.33
CA ASP A 220 -4.67 -9.51 15.48
C ASP A 220 -3.18 -9.85 15.59
N GLU A 221 -2.33 -8.96 15.08
CA GLU A 221 -0.87 -9.13 15.16
C GLU A 221 -0.30 -8.70 16.53
N THR A 222 -1.15 -8.36 17.50
CA THR A 222 -0.75 -8.06 18.89
C THR A 222 -0.89 -9.25 19.84
N LYS A 223 -1.06 -10.47 19.29
CA LYS A 223 -1.01 -11.73 20.04
C LYS A 223 0.19 -11.72 21.00
N GLY A 224 -0.09 -11.76 22.30
CA GLY A 224 0.90 -11.65 23.38
C GLY A 224 0.74 -10.41 24.28
N LEU A 225 -0.06 -9.41 23.88
CA LEU A 225 -0.50 -8.34 24.79
C LEU A 225 -1.68 -8.76 25.68
N ASP A 226 -2.41 -9.79 25.26
CA ASP A 226 -3.48 -10.42 26.04
C ASP A 226 -2.84 -11.14 27.25
N GLY A 227 -2.86 -10.45 28.40
CA GLY A 227 -2.17 -10.86 29.63
C GLY A 227 -1.35 -9.72 30.23
N LEU A 228 -0.74 -8.87 29.39
CA LEU A 228 -0.02 -7.68 29.85
C LEU A 228 -0.97 -6.68 30.51
N LYS A 229 -2.15 -6.45 29.92
CA LYS A 229 -3.15 -5.56 30.52
C LYS A 229 -3.58 -6.05 31.89
N ALA A 230 -3.86 -7.34 32.04
CA ALA A 230 -4.22 -7.96 33.31
C ALA A 230 -3.12 -7.77 34.36
N LEU A 231 -1.85 -8.00 33.99
CA LEU A 231 -0.68 -7.78 34.86
C LEU A 231 -0.53 -6.32 35.29
N ILE A 232 -0.74 -5.36 34.38
CA ILE A 232 -0.64 -3.93 34.67
C ILE A 232 -1.79 -3.46 35.57
N THR A 233 -3.00 -3.99 35.39
CA THR A 233 -4.17 -3.61 36.18
C THR A 233 -4.34 -4.40 37.48
N SER A 234 -3.57 -5.48 37.68
CA SER A 234 -3.54 -6.28 38.90
C SER A 234 -2.54 -5.79 39.94
N ALA A 235 -1.83 -4.70 39.64
CA ALA A 235 -0.96 -3.96 40.57
C ALA A 235 -1.68 -2.69 41.04
#